data_AF-A0A819FLQ3-F1
#
_entry.id   AF-A0A819FLQ3-F1
#
_cell.length_a   1.000
_cell.length_b   1.000
_cell.length_c   1.000
_cell.angle_alpha   90.00
_cell.angle_beta   90.00
_cell.angle_gamma   90.00
#
_symmetry.space_group_name_H-M   'P 1'
#
loop_
_entity.id
_entity.type
_entity.pdbx_description
1 polymer ?
#
loop_
_entity_poly.entity_id
_entity_poly.type
_entity_poly.pdbx_seq_one_letter_code
_entity_poly.pdbx_strand_id
1 'polypeptide(L)'
;MRIGKKLKAHRGQGLSKQEFQQLTNTKDELLSCNNFLSTNTIGVLFIITINPKKISAKTTLFDLINEYSTIPQKQEILVTMHTVFRVVDMKHPSSNSRRWKIKLMLKDDKDSQLAVLSRRMKEEIDDKGWYRMGK
;
A
#
# COMPACT_ATOMS: atom_id res chain seq x y z
N MET A 1 11.70 -1.37 -18.52
CA MET A 1 11.58 -1.90 -17.13
C MET A 1 12.70 -2.91 -16.84
N ARG A 2 13.55 -2.71 -15.82
CA ARG A 2 14.54 -3.74 -15.42
C ARG A 2 13.82 -4.87 -14.67
N ILE A 3 13.40 -5.89 -15.41
CA ILE A 3 12.60 -7.02 -14.94
C ILE A 3 13.39 -7.81 -13.87
N GLY A 4 12.91 -7.81 -12.62
CA GLY A 4 13.35 -8.78 -11.60
C GLY A 4 14.09 -8.25 -10.36
N LYS A 5 14.47 -6.96 -10.31
CA LYS A 5 15.07 -6.37 -9.09
C LYS A 5 13.97 -5.98 -8.09
N LYS A 6 14.18 -6.26 -6.80
CA LYS A 6 13.31 -5.74 -5.74
C LYS A 6 13.43 -4.21 -5.70
N LEU A 7 12.29 -3.53 -5.68
CA LEU A 7 12.21 -2.08 -5.58
C LEU A 7 11.83 -1.69 -4.16
N LYS A 8 12.32 -0.52 -3.72
CA LYS A 8 12.03 0.04 -2.41
C LYS A 8 11.60 1.48 -2.56
N ALA A 9 10.37 1.78 -2.15
CA ALA A 9 9.83 3.14 -2.14
C ALA A 9 9.70 3.64 -0.70
N HIS A 10 9.71 4.97 -0.54
CA HIS A 10 9.52 5.62 0.75
C HIS A 10 8.42 6.68 0.62
N ARG A 11 7.44 6.66 1.52
CA ARG A 11 6.36 7.66 1.58
C ARG A 11 6.21 8.19 3.00
N GLY A 12 6.41 9.48 3.19
CA GLY A 12 6.13 10.15 4.45
C GLY A 12 4.65 10.55 4.52
N GLN A 13 4.03 10.39 5.68
CA GLN A 13 2.64 10.77 5.89
C GLN A 13 2.39 11.13 7.36
N GLY A 14 1.50 12.09 7.59
CA GLY A 14 0.93 12.34 8.91
C GLY A 14 -0.35 11.54 9.08
N LEU A 15 -0.49 10.84 10.20
CA LEU A 15 -1.74 10.17 10.60
C LEU A 15 -2.29 10.81 11.86
N SER A 16 -3.61 10.94 11.99
CA SER A 16 -4.24 11.27 13.27
C SER A 16 -3.90 10.21 14.33
N LYS A 17 -4.08 10.54 15.61
CA LYS A 17 -3.85 9.58 16.70
C LYS A 17 -4.71 8.33 16.56
N GLN A 18 -5.97 8.50 16.14
CA GLN A 18 -6.91 7.39 15.96
C GLN A 18 -6.52 6.49 14.80
N GLU A 19 -6.19 7.05 13.64
CA GLU A 19 -5.70 6.27 12.48
C GLU A 19 -4.40 5.54 12.81
N PHE A 20 -3.50 6.20 13.55
CA PHE A 20 -2.26 5.58 13.98
C PHE A 20 -2.52 4.41 14.94
N GLN A 21 -3.43 4.56 15.90
CA GLN A 21 -3.78 3.48 16.83
C GLN A 21 -4.45 2.30 16.12
N GLN A 22 -5.33 2.57 15.16
CA GLN A 22 -5.90 1.53 14.30
C GLN A 22 -4.78 0.80 13.55
N LEU A 23 -3.89 1.55 12.90
CA LEU A 23 -2.76 0.98 12.15
C LEU A 23 -1.85 0.12 13.05
N THR A 24 -1.59 0.51 14.30
CA THR A 24 -0.78 -0.31 15.21
C THR A 24 -1.42 -1.65 15.56
N ASN A 25 -2.75 -1.74 15.50
CA ASN A 25 -3.47 -2.98 15.77
C ASN A 25 -3.52 -3.91 14.54
N THR A 26 -3.24 -3.42 13.33
CA THR A 26 -3.33 -4.19 12.08
C THR A 26 -2.00 -4.87 11.68
N LYS A 27 -1.17 -5.29 12.65
CA LYS A 27 0.09 -5.98 12.32
C LYS A 27 -0.23 -7.30 11.61
N ASP A 28 0.48 -7.58 10.53
CA ASP A 28 0.28 -8.72 9.63
C ASP A 28 -1.07 -8.74 8.88
N GLU A 29 -1.86 -7.67 8.96
CA GLU A 29 -3.11 -7.52 8.19
C GLU A 29 -2.90 -6.75 6.88
N LEU A 30 -3.99 -6.60 6.13
CA LEU A 30 -4.07 -5.90 4.86
C LEU A 30 -4.44 -4.43 5.08
N LEU A 31 -3.70 -3.54 4.41
CA LEU A 31 -3.88 -2.09 4.44
C LEU A 31 -4.14 -1.61 3.01
N SER A 32 -5.23 -0.87 2.81
CA SER A 32 -5.45 -0.09 1.60
C SER A 32 -5.23 1.39 1.90
N CYS A 33 -4.61 2.12 0.96
CA CYS A 33 -4.25 3.52 1.16
C CYS A 33 -5.00 4.40 0.15
N ASN A 34 -6.07 5.07 0.58
CA ASN A 34 -6.88 5.94 -0.28
C ASN A 34 -6.70 7.46 0.01
N ASN A 35 -5.58 7.82 0.68
CA ASN A 35 -5.15 9.14 1.17
C ASN A 35 -5.55 9.46 2.62
N PHE A 36 -4.61 10.04 3.37
CA PHE A 36 -4.85 10.60 4.71
C PHE A 36 -4.15 11.96 4.82
N LEU A 37 -4.91 12.98 5.20
CA LEU A 37 -4.43 14.30 5.61
C LEU A 37 -5.20 14.68 6.86
N SER A 38 -4.49 14.92 7.97
CA SER A 38 -5.07 15.37 9.23
C SER A 38 -4.23 16.53 9.77
N THR A 39 -4.86 17.43 10.52
CA THR A 39 -4.17 18.45 11.31
C THR A 39 -3.90 17.88 12.71
N ASN A 40 -2.67 17.99 13.22
CA ASN A 40 -2.15 17.31 14.44
C ASN A 40 -1.86 15.80 14.27
N THR A 41 -0.85 15.50 13.47
CA THR A 41 -0.54 14.12 13.06
C THR A 41 0.72 13.54 13.69
N ILE A 42 0.68 12.24 13.96
CA ILE A 42 1.87 11.40 14.19
C ILE A 42 2.59 11.20 12.85
N GLY A 43 3.88 11.52 12.82
CA GLY A 43 4.71 11.36 11.64
C GLY A 43 5.09 9.90 11.39
N VAL A 44 4.69 9.38 10.23
CA VAL A 44 4.99 8.01 9.78
C VAL A 44 5.80 8.05 8.48
N LEU A 45 6.74 7.11 8.35
CA LEU A 45 7.48 6.81 7.14
C LEU A 45 7.16 5.38 6.71
N PHE A 46 6.37 5.24 5.65
CA PHE A 46 6.11 3.98 5.00
C PHE A 46 7.31 3.58 4.13
N ILE A 47 7.73 2.34 4.29
CA ILE A 47 8.82 1.71 3.55
C ILE A 47 8.19 0.57 2.74
N ILE A 48 7.95 0.81 1.46
CA ILE A 48 7.23 -0.11 0.58
C ILE A 48 8.27 -0.97 -0.15
N THR A 49 8.15 -2.28 -0.01
CA THR A 49 8.98 -3.24 -0.75
C THR A 49 8.15 -3.91 -1.84
N ILE A 50 8.62 -3.80 -3.08
CA ILE A 50 7.98 -4.40 -4.25
C ILE A 50 8.90 -5.49 -4.78
N ASN A 51 8.36 -6.70 -4.91
CA ASN A 51 9.06 -7.81 -5.54
C ASN A 51 8.31 -8.23 -6.81
N PRO A 52 8.75 -7.78 -8.01
CA PRO A 52 8.06 -8.07 -9.26
C PRO A 52 7.85 -9.57 -9.50
N LYS A 53 8.75 -10.43 -9.01
CA LYS A 53 8.63 -11.89 -9.15
C LYS A 53 7.50 -12.51 -8.33
N LYS A 54 7.02 -11.82 -7.30
CA LYS A 54 5.93 -12.28 -6.43
C LYS A 54 4.57 -11.73 -6.86
N ILE A 55 4.53 -10.85 -7.85
CA ILE A 55 3.31 -10.21 -8.33
C ILE A 55 2.88 -10.90 -9.62
N SER A 56 1.57 -11.04 -9.80
CA SER A 56 0.92 -11.62 -10.95
C SER A 56 1.20 -10.78 -12.18
N ALA A 57 1.63 -11.43 -13.26
CA ALA A 57 1.88 -10.77 -14.55
C ALA A 57 0.59 -10.23 -15.19
N LYS A 58 -0.59 -10.57 -14.64
CA LYS A 58 -1.90 -10.14 -15.14
C LYS A 58 -2.34 -8.77 -14.61
N THR A 59 -1.72 -8.28 -13.54
CA THR A 59 -2.15 -7.05 -12.85
C THR A 59 -1.01 -6.04 -12.78
N THR A 60 -1.17 -4.90 -13.46
CA THR A 60 -0.21 -3.79 -13.38
C THR A 60 -0.55 -2.92 -12.16
N LEU A 61 0.17 -3.13 -11.07
CA LEU A 61 -0.06 -2.40 -9.80
C LEU A 61 0.85 -1.18 -9.63
N PHE A 62 1.96 -1.10 -10.38
CA PHE A 62 2.92 -0.01 -10.26
C PHE A 62 3.71 0.19 -11.56
N ASP A 63 4.31 1.38 -11.70
CA ASP A 63 5.25 1.70 -12.76
C ASP A 63 6.36 2.66 -12.28
N LEU A 64 7.49 2.67 -12.98
CA LEU A 64 8.60 3.60 -12.76
C LEU A 64 8.45 4.80 -13.69
N ILE A 65 8.13 5.97 -13.12
CA ILE A 65 7.82 7.18 -13.90
C ILE A 65 8.99 8.17 -13.96
N ASN A 66 10.22 7.65 -13.97
CA ASN A 66 11.44 8.48 -13.90
C ASN A 66 11.56 9.49 -15.06
N GLU A 67 11.09 9.12 -16.25
CA GLU A 67 11.12 9.97 -17.45
C GLU A 67 10.14 11.16 -17.39
N TYR A 68 9.15 11.06 -16.50
CA TYR A 68 8.11 12.09 -16.29
C TYR A 68 8.26 12.81 -14.95
N SER A 69 9.29 12.47 -14.15
CA SER A 69 9.49 13.14 -12.87
C SER A 69 10.02 14.55 -13.11
N THR A 70 9.36 15.54 -12.51
CA THR A 70 9.80 16.95 -12.53
C THR A 70 11.19 17.13 -11.88
N ILE A 71 11.68 16.11 -11.16
CA ILE A 71 12.97 16.11 -10.47
C ILE A 71 13.89 15.06 -11.14
N PRO A 72 14.86 15.46 -11.98
CA PRO A 72 15.64 14.57 -12.85
C PRO A 72 16.44 13.46 -12.15
N GLN A 73 16.69 13.60 -10.84
CA GLN A 73 17.51 12.67 -10.05
C GLN A 73 16.68 11.80 -9.09
N LYS A 74 15.35 11.96 -9.07
CA LYS A 74 14.49 11.23 -8.14
C LYS A 74 13.85 10.03 -8.86
N GLN A 75 14.10 8.84 -8.32
CA GLN A 75 13.36 7.66 -8.76
C GLN A 75 11.97 7.67 -8.14
N GLU A 76 10.95 7.62 -8.98
CA GLU A 76 9.56 7.67 -8.55
C GLU A 76 8.80 6.44 -9.03
N ILE A 77 8.03 5.86 -8.11
CA ILE A 77 7.19 4.71 -8.36
C ILE A 77 5.75 5.18 -8.24
N LEU A 78 5.02 5.12 -9.34
CA LEU A 78 3.58 5.32 -9.35
C LEU A 78 2.93 3.98 -8.99
N VAL A 79 1.96 4.00 -8.09
CA VAL A 79 1.19 2.82 -7.69
C VAL A 79 -0.28 3.12 -8.01
N THR A 80 -0.99 2.15 -8.58
CA THR A 80 -2.40 2.33 -8.93
C THR A 80 -3.26 2.46 -7.67
N MET A 81 -4.37 3.19 -7.79
CA MET A 81 -5.36 3.28 -6.71
C MET A 81 -5.93 1.88 -6.40
N HIS A 82 -6.43 1.71 -5.16
CA HIS A 82 -6.95 0.42 -4.65
C HIS A 82 -5.90 -0.69 -4.50
N THR A 83 -4.62 -0.33 -4.54
CA THR A 83 -3.53 -1.25 -4.21
C THR A 83 -3.57 -1.60 -2.72
N VAL A 84 -3.49 -2.90 -2.43
CA VAL A 84 -3.45 -3.43 -1.07
C VAL A 84 -2.02 -3.80 -0.68
N PHE A 85 -1.64 -3.42 0.52
CA PHE A 85 -0.35 -3.71 1.13
C PHE A 85 -0.53 -4.60 2.36
N ARG A 86 0.45 -5.45 2.64
CA ARG A 86 0.55 -6.13 3.93
C ARG A 86 1.48 -5.37 4.86
N VAL A 87 1.07 -5.17 6.10
CA VAL A 87 1.93 -4.56 7.13
C VAL A 87 2.85 -5.62 7.72
N VAL A 88 4.15 -5.50 7.47
CA VAL A 88 5.14 -6.55 7.82
C VAL A 88 5.86 -6.25 9.14
N ASP A 89 6.12 -4.97 9.41
CA ASP A 89 6.92 -4.56 10.55
C ASP A 89 6.61 -3.11 10.90
N MET A 90 6.66 -2.78 12.19
CA MET A 90 6.50 -1.43 12.69
C MET A 90 7.59 -1.17 13.72
N LYS A 91 8.43 -0.18 13.46
CA LYS A 91 9.51 0.21 14.36
C LYS A 91 9.20 1.55 14.99
N HIS A 92 9.20 1.56 16.32
CA HIS A 92 9.15 2.78 17.10
C HIS A 92 10.30 3.69 16.69
N PRO A 93 10.08 5.02 16.64
CA PRO A 93 11.15 5.98 16.51
C PRO A 93 12.22 5.73 17.59
N SER A 94 13.43 5.30 17.21
CA SER A 94 14.56 5.27 18.13
C SER A 94 15.02 6.70 18.43
N SER A 95 15.92 6.88 19.42
CA SER A 95 16.45 8.19 19.84
C SER A 95 16.86 9.14 18.69
N ASN A 96 17.24 8.60 17.54
CA ASN A 96 17.71 9.37 16.37
C ASN A 96 16.65 9.59 15.26
N SER A 97 15.41 9.14 15.42
CA SER A 97 14.35 9.30 14.40
C SER A 97 13.07 9.80 15.03
N ARG A 98 12.49 10.90 14.53
CA ARG A 98 11.20 11.44 15.02
C ARG A 98 9.96 10.78 14.40
N ARG A 99 10.14 9.83 13.48
CA ARG A 99 9.04 9.17 12.75
C ARG A 99 9.02 7.67 12.95
N TRP A 100 7.81 7.12 13.03
CA TRP A 100 7.56 5.68 12.97
C TRP A 100 7.92 5.12 11.60
N LYS A 101 8.57 3.96 11.56
CA LYS A 101 8.91 3.29 10.31
C LYS A 101 8.02 2.07 10.15
N ILE A 102 7.18 2.08 9.13
CA ILE A 102 6.22 1.01 8.87
C ILE A 102 6.61 0.34 7.55
N LYS A 103 6.95 -0.94 7.60
CA LYS A 103 7.30 -1.72 6.41
C LYS A 103 6.05 -2.32 5.81
N LEU A 104 5.84 -2.02 4.54
CA LEU A 104 4.75 -2.50 3.73
C LEU A 104 5.29 -3.42 2.63
N MET A 105 4.54 -4.47 2.33
CA MET A 105 4.80 -5.33 1.17
C MET A 105 3.61 -5.27 0.23
N LEU A 106 3.87 -4.98 -1.04
CA LEU A 106 2.84 -5.00 -2.08
C LEU A 106 2.29 -6.42 -2.25
N LYS A 107 0.96 -6.55 -2.28
CA LYS A 107 0.24 -7.80 -2.49
C LYS A 107 -0.66 -7.70 -3.73
N ASP A 108 -0.92 -8.85 -4.32
CA ASP A 108 -1.76 -9.05 -5.49
C ASP A 108 -2.81 -10.14 -5.20
N ASP A 109 -3.54 -10.53 -6.24
CA ASP A 109 -4.56 -11.59 -6.22
C ASP A 109 -4.04 -12.98 -5.80
N LYS A 110 -2.72 -13.19 -5.72
CA LYS A 110 -2.12 -14.44 -5.22
C LYS A 110 -2.01 -14.49 -3.70
N ASP A 111 -2.22 -13.38 -3.00
CA ASP A 111 -2.27 -13.40 -1.54
C ASP A 111 -3.57 -14.07 -1.08
N SER A 112 -3.45 -15.16 -0.32
CA SER A 112 -4.59 -15.99 0.09
C SER A 112 -5.63 -15.22 0.91
N GLN A 113 -5.19 -14.29 1.75
CA GLN A 113 -6.10 -13.47 2.57
C GLN A 113 -6.84 -12.48 1.68
N LEU A 114 -6.17 -11.86 0.71
CA LEU A 114 -6.81 -10.95 -0.24
C LEU A 114 -7.77 -11.70 -1.16
N ALA A 115 -7.43 -12.91 -1.59
CA ALA A 115 -8.29 -13.76 -2.41
C ALA A 115 -9.57 -14.16 -1.66
N VAL A 116 -9.44 -14.58 -0.40
CA VAL A 116 -10.60 -14.91 0.47
C VAL A 116 -11.48 -13.68 0.70
N LEU A 117 -10.88 -12.52 1.01
CA LEU A 117 -11.62 -11.28 1.20
C LEU A 117 -12.39 -10.87 -0.06
N SER A 118 -11.71 -10.90 -1.21
CA SER A 118 -12.32 -10.55 -2.50
C SER A 118 -13.47 -11.50 -2.86
N ARG A 119 -13.35 -12.79 -2.51
CA ARG A 119 -14.42 -13.77 -2.69
C ARG A 119 -15.61 -13.48 -1.78
N ARG A 120 -15.38 -13.24 -0.49
CA ARG A 120 -16.45 -12.90 0.46
C ARG A 120 -17.18 -11.62 0.07
N MET A 121 -16.45 -10.58 -0.32
CA MET A 121 -17.08 -9.35 -0.83
C MET A 121 -17.97 -9.63 -2.04
N LYS A 122 -17.55 -10.50 -2.95
CA LYS A 122 -18.40 -10.91 -4.10
C LYS A 122 -19.64 -11.66 -3.65
N GLU A 123 -19.53 -12.60 -2.70
CA GLU A 123 -20.64 -13.37 -2.14
C GLU A 123 -21.63 -12.49 -1.36
N GLU A 124 -21.16 -11.50 -0.60
CA GLU A 124 -22.00 -10.52 0.11
C GLU A 124 -22.69 -9.53 -0.83
N ILE A 125 -22.11 -9.31 -2.01
CA ILE A 125 -22.65 -8.44 -3.06
C ILE A 125 -23.48 -9.24 -4.08
N ASP A 126 -23.56 -10.57 -3.95
CA ASP A 126 -24.27 -11.49 -4.86
C ASP A 126 -25.80 -11.38 -4.72
N ASP A 127 -26.31 -10.21 -5.09
CA ASP A 127 -27.71 -9.93 -5.33
C ASP A 127 -27.85 -9.56 -6.82
N LYS A 128 -28.74 -10.27 -7.52
CA LYS A 128 -28.79 -10.27 -8.99
C LYS A 128 -29.37 -8.97 -9.52
N GLY A 129 -28.54 -8.06 -10.05
CA GLY A 129 -29.06 -6.88 -10.73
C GLY A 129 -28.05 -5.97 -11.41
N TRP A 130 -28.40 -5.52 -12.63
CA TRP A 130 -27.60 -4.60 -13.45
C TRP A 130 -27.41 -3.20 -12.83
N TYR A 131 -28.21 -2.84 -11.82
CA TYR A 131 -28.19 -1.53 -11.15
C TYR A 131 -26.94 -1.28 -10.28
N ARG A 132 -26.06 -2.26 -10.08
CA ARG A 132 -24.82 -2.09 -9.29
C ARG A 132 -23.55 -1.88 -10.12
N MET A 133 -23.61 -1.90 -11.45
CA MET A 133 -22.47 -1.42 -12.25
C MET A 133 -22.49 0.11 -12.28
N GLY A 134 -21.61 0.72 -11.49
CA GLY A 134 -21.33 2.15 -11.59
C GLY A 134 -21.06 2.53 -13.04
N LYS A 135 -21.62 3.66 -13.47
CA LYS A 135 -21.27 4.30 -14.73
C LYS A 135 -19.78 4.61 -14.78
#